data_AF-A0A6P0XYN5-F1
#
_entry.id   AF-A0A6P0XYN5-F1
#
_cell.length_a   1.000
_cell.length_b   1.000
_cell.length_c   1.000
_cell.angle_alpha   90.00
_cell.angle_beta   90.00
_cell.angle_gamma   90.00
#
_symmetry.space_group_name_H-M   'P 1'
#
loop_
_entity.id
_entity.type
_entity.pdbx_description
1 polymer ?
#
loop_
_entity_poly.entity_id
_entity_poly.type
_entity_poly.pdbx_seq_one_letter_code
_entity_poly.pdbx_strand_id
1 'polypeptide(L)' 'PKIGWGHSTWQVGVEIAKKAGVKQVVMFQHDPSHHDNLLDEVQVALQSVFPNGLVAKEGMTIPIL' A
#
# COMPACT_ATOMS: atom_id res chain seq x y z
N PRO A 1 10.30 -9.64 2.67
CA PRO A 1 10.52 -9.00 1.36
C PRO A 1 11.73 -9.61 0.64
N LYS A 2 11.63 -9.79 -0.69
CA LYS A 2 12.78 -10.16 -1.53
C LYS A 2 13.68 -8.93 -1.71
N ILE A 3 14.98 -9.08 -1.43
CA ILE A 3 15.98 -8.00 -1.54
C ILE A 3 16.58 -8.01 -2.95
N GLY A 4 16.84 -6.82 -3.52
CA GLY A 4 17.57 -6.67 -4.79
C GLY A 4 16.69 -6.62 -6.05
N TRP A 5 15.37 -6.66 -5.92
CA TRP A 5 14.44 -6.63 -7.06
C TRP A 5 13.98 -5.21 -7.44
N GLY A 6 14.46 -4.18 -6.74
CA GLY A 6 14.03 -2.79 -6.94
C GLY A 6 12.65 -2.46 -6.37
N HIS A 7 12.06 -3.32 -5.53
CA HIS A 7 10.77 -3.04 -4.87
C HIS A 7 10.96 -2.32 -3.53
N SER A 8 10.01 -1.44 -3.22
CA SER A 8 9.86 -0.79 -1.91
C SER A 8 8.92 -1.57 -1.02
N THR A 9 9.07 -1.45 0.30
CA THR A 9 8.01 -1.89 1.23
C THR A 9 6.91 -0.84 1.30
N TRP A 10 5.70 -1.23 1.70
CA TRP A 10 4.59 -0.28 1.85
C TRP A 10 4.91 0.81 2.90
N GLN A 11 5.72 0.49 3.92
CA GLN A 11 6.16 1.45 4.93
C GLN A 11 7.00 2.57 4.30
N VAL A 12 7.92 2.24 3.38
CA VAL A 12 8.69 3.26 2.64
C VAL A 12 7.74 4.14 1.82
N GLY A 13 6.72 3.56 1.19
CA GLY A 13 5.67 4.30 0.49
C GLY A 13 4.91 5.28 1.40
N VAL A 14 4.54 4.85 2.61
CA VAL A 14 3.90 5.71 3.62
C VAL A 14 4.80 6.87 4.04
N GLU A 15 6.09 6.61 4.29
CA GLU A 15 7.04 7.67 4.68
C GLU A 15 7.19 8.73 3.59
N ILE A 16 7.26 8.32 2.32
CA ILE A 16 7.29 9.24 1.17
C ILE A 16 5.97 10.03 1.09
N ALA A 17 4.82 9.35 1.20
CA ALA A 17 3.50 9.95 1.15
C ALA A 17 3.32 11.04 2.23
N LYS A 18 3.72 10.75 3.48
CA LYS A 18 3.69 11.70 4.59
C LYS A 18 4.55 12.93 4.31
N LYS A 19 5.79 12.75 3.84
CA LYS A 19 6.70 13.85 3.49
C LYS A 19 6.20 14.71 2.34
N ALA A 20 5.54 14.08 1.37
CA ALA A 20 4.95 14.77 0.22
C ALA A 20 3.60 15.45 0.53
N GLY A 21 3.00 15.20 1.70
CA GLY A 21 1.71 15.79 2.08
C GLY A 21 0.54 15.30 1.21
N VAL A 22 0.62 14.08 0.66
CA VAL A 22 -0.47 13.53 -0.15
C VAL A 22 -1.68 13.19 0.72
N LYS A 23 -2.88 13.28 0.14
CA LYS A 23 -4.14 13.05 0.88
C LYS A 23 -4.53 11.57 0.97
N GLN A 24 -4.07 10.75 0.03
CA GLN A 24 -4.42 9.34 -0.12
C GLN A 24 -3.22 8.57 -0.69
N VAL A 25 -3.03 7.32 -0.26
CA VAL A 25 -2.01 6.42 -0.81
C VAL A 25 -2.65 5.09 -1.19
N VAL A 26 -2.22 4.53 -2.32
CA VAL A 26 -2.72 3.24 -2.82
C VAL A 26 -1.52 2.35 -3.14
N MET A 27 -1.33 1.32 -2.34
CA MET A 27 -0.26 0.33 -2.50
C MET A 27 -0.67 -0.68 -3.57
N PHE A 28 0.15 -0.85 -4.58
CA PHE A 28 -0.06 -1.81 -5.66
C PHE A 28 1.20 -2.65 -5.90
N GLN A 29 1.11 -3.66 -6.77
CA GLN A 29 2.23 -4.54 -7.14
C GLN A 29 2.79 -5.34 -5.93
N HIS A 30 1.90 -6.04 -5.21
CA HIS A 30 2.33 -6.98 -4.17
C HIS A 30 3.08 -8.18 -4.76
N ASP A 31 3.88 -8.86 -3.93
CA ASP A 31 4.55 -10.11 -4.35
C ASP A 31 3.48 -11.14 -4.72
N PRO A 32 3.54 -11.80 -5.90
CA PRO A 32 2.54 -12.78 -6.33
C PRO A 32 2.35 -13.96 -5.37
N SER A 33 3.29 -14.21 -4.45
CA SER A 33 3.10 -15.23 -3.41
C SER A 33 2.25 -14.78 -2.22
N HIS A 34 1.91 -13.49 -2.11
CA HIS A 34 1.02 -12.99 -1.07
C HIS A 34 -0.43 -13.35 -1.41
N HIS A 35 -1.12 -13.95 -0.45
CA HIS A 35 -2.53 -14.27 -0.55
C HIS A 35 -3.40 -13.20 0.15
N ASP A 36 -4.71 -13.26 -0.08
CA ASP A 36 -5.67 -12.24 0.38
C ASP A 36 -5.59 -11.94 1.87
N ASN A 37 -5.57 -12.94 2.75
CA ASN A 37 -5.49 -12.70 4.20
C ASN A 37 -4.26 -11.86 4.60
N LEU A 38 -3.12 -12.07 3.94
CA LEU A 38 -1.91 -11.28 4.23
C LEU A 38 -2.07 -9.84 3.73
N LEU A 39 -2.69 -9.65 2.57
CA LEU A 39 -2.97 -8.32 2.04
C LEU A 39 -3.99 -7.55 2.90
N ASP A 40 -4.95 -8.25 3.51
CA ASP A 40 -5.89 -7.68 4.48
C ASP A 40 -5.17 -7.25 5.78
N GLU A 41 -4.24 -8.06 6.28
CA GLU A 41 -3.38 -7.66 7.41
C GLU A 41 -2.53 -6.42 7.07
N VAL A 42 -1.99 -6.36 5.85
CA VAL A 42 -1.27 -5.18 5.35
C VAL A 42 -2.19 -3.96 5.25
N GLN A 43 -3.44 -4.13 4.80
CA GLN A 43 -4.43 -3.05 4.74
C GLN A 43 -4.70 -2.46 6.14
N VAL A 44 -4.91 -3.33 7.14
CA VAL A 44 -5.12 -2.91 8.54
C VAL A 44 -3.89 -2.18 9.08
N ALA A 45 -2.69 -2.74 8.86
CA ALA A 45 -1.44 -2.12 9.30
C ALA A 45 -1.21 -0.75 8.62
N LEU A 46 -1.47 -0.66 7.31
CA LEU A 46 -1.37 0.57 6.54
C LEU A 46 -2.31 1.65 7.09
N GLN A 47 -3.59 1.33 7.28
CA GLN A 47 -4.59 2.28 7.79
C GLN A 47 -4.28 2.75 9.22
N SER A 48 -3.66 1.91 10.04
CA SER A 48 -3.25 2.31 11.40
C SER A 48 -2.23 3.46 11.43
N VAL A 49 -1.44 3.63 10.37
CA VAL A 49 -0.39 4.66 10.28
C VAL A 49 -0.65 5.72 9.21
N PHE A 50 -1.59 5.46 8.30
CA PHE A 50 -2.04 6.36 7.24
C PHE A 50 -3.53 6.08 6.95
N PRO A 51 -4.47 6.77 7.64
CA PRO A 51 -5.90 6.42 7.60
C PRO A 51 -6.52 6.34 6.20
N ASN A 52 -6.06 7.16 5.27
CA ASN A 52 -6.49 7.15 3.87
C ASN A 52 -5.64 6.23 2.98
N GLY A 53 -5.06 5.18 3.56
CA GLY A 53 -4.24 4.20 2.88
C GLY A 53 -5.05 3.01 2.39
N LEU A 54 -4.82 2.58 1.15
CA LEU A 54 -5.49 1.45 0.53
C LEU A 54 -4.47 0.50 -0.09
N VAL A 55 -4.77 -0.79 -0.09
CA VAL A 55 -4.14 -1.85 -0.88
C VAL A 55 -5.03 -2.07 -2.09
N ALA A 56 -4.45 -1.91 -3.29
CA ALA A 56 -5.16 -2.08 -4.54
C ALA A 56 -5.58 -3.54 -4.73
N LYS A 57 -6.77 -3.74 -5.30
CA LYS A 57 -7.28 -5.02 -5.77
C LYS A 57 -7.76 -4.91 -7.21
N GLU A 58 -7.84 -6.04 -7.89
CA GLU A 58 -8.34 -6.09 -9.27
C GLU A 58 -9.75 -5.47 -9.36
N GLY A 59 -9.98 -4.67 -10.41
CA GLY A 59 -11.24 -3.97 -10.63
C GLY A 59 -11.52 -2.77 -9.70
N MET A 60 -10.61 -2.43 -8.79
CA MET A 60 -10.80 -1.28 -7.90
C MET A 60 -10.81 0.05 -8.69
N THR A 61 -11.85 0.85 -8.45
CA THR A 61 -11.98 2.22 -8.99
C THR A 61 -11.94 3.21 -7.84
N ILE A 62 -11.18 4.30 -7.99
CA ILE A 62 -11.08 5.37 -6.99
C ILE A 62 -11.52 6.68 -7.64
N PRO A 63 -12.60 7.31 -7.16
CA PRO A 63 -12.96 8.64 -7.61
C PRO A 63 -11.94 9.66 -7.10
N ILE A 64 -11.52 10.57 -7.98
CA ILE A 64 -10.67 11.70 -7.60
C ILE A 64 -11.58 12.83 -7.11
N LEU A 65 -11.35 13.29 -5.89
CA LEU A 65 -12.05 14.42 -5.27
C LEU A 65 -11.33 15.74 -5.53
#